data_AF-A0A535EV93-F1
#
_entry.id   AF-A0A535EV93-F1
#
_cell.length_a   1.000
_cell.length_b   1.000
_cell.length_c   1.000
_cell.angle_alpha   90.00
_cell.angle_beta   90.00
_cell.angle_gamma   90.00
#
_symmetry.space_group_name_H-M   'P 1'
#
loop_
_entity.id
_entity.type
_entity.pdbx_description
1 polymer ?
#
loop_
_entity_poly.entity_id
_entity_poly.type
_entity_poly.pdbx_seq_one_letter_code
_entity_poly.pdbx_strand_id
1 'polypeptide(L)'
;MAQPTQQTRQTATATAPPVAPLTAWQGRGATEVPPPDLQQVSMEGIQVVNQTGAAVSDADANSWAAALLRGINYEFWAVERQQDGFLRQSGLSSAPAVVFSPDLTDIDVSRKAKTHVKYTRKVIRRMVLRSVPASMQATFTSQLAAWKPYAFYLDAVGPATKVVTDATGRQTTQTVVAAGTPAFELVGGEIVHDPLMGDIFAFGSDWNCLDSANRLHLAPLCNQ
;
A
#
# COMPACT_ATOMS: atom_id res chain seq x y z
N MET A 1 -55.09 -14.44 7.96
CA MET A 1 -54.11 -13.58 7.27
C MET A 1 -53.27 -12.94 8.36
N ALA A 2 -52.00 -13.32 8.48
CA ALA A 2 -51.09 -12.78 9.49
C ALA A 2 -50.06 -11.87 8.81
N GLN A 3 -49.95 -10.62 9.27
CA GLN A 3 -48.92 -9.67 8.85
C GLN A 3 -47.55 -10.11 9.39
N PRO A 4 -46.48 -10.11 8.58
CA PRO A 4 -45.13 -10.21 9.09
C PRO A 4 -44.69 -8.87 9.67
N THR A 5 -44.28 -8.88 10.94
CA THR A 5 -43.60 -7.77 11.62
C THR A 5 -42.22 -7.57 10.98
N GLN A 6 -42.00 -6.40 10.36
CA GLN A 6 -40.67 -5.96 9.94
C GLN A 6 -39.83 -5.66 11.18
N GLN A 7 -38.88 -6.55 11.46
CA GLN A 7 -37.85 -6.31 12.44
C GLN A 7 -36.80 -5.38 11.79
N THR A 8 -36.89 -4.07 12.08
CA THR A 8 -35.82 -3.12 11.76
C THR A 8 -34.54 -3.57 12.44
N ARG A 9 -33.64 -4.18 11.66
CA ARG A 9 -32.27 -4.49 12.07
C ARG A 9 -31.56 -3.16 12.27
N GLN A 10 -31.53 -2.67 13.51
CA GLN A 10 -30.64 -1.58 13.92
C GLN A 10 -29.21 -2.02 13.60
N THR A 11 -28.61 -1.43 12.58
CA THR A 11 -27.18 -1.49 12.34
C THR A 11 -26.52 -0.81 13.54
N ALA A 12 -26.00 -1.60 14.47
CA ALA A 12 -25.13 -1.09 15.51
C ALA A 12 -23.97 -0.39 14.80
N THR A 13 -23.87 0.93 14.95
CA THR A 13 -22.69 1.69 14.54
C THR A 13 -21.54 1.14 15.36
N ALA A 14 -20.69 0.31 14.75
CA ALA A 14 -19.51 -0.20 15.43
C ALA A 14 -18.67 1.00 15.87
N THR A 15 -18.54 1.20 17.18
CA THR A 15 -17.63 2.20 17.75
C THR A 15 -16.25 1.89 17.21
N ALA A 16 -15.64 2.85 16.51
CA ALA A 16 -14.28 2.68 16.01
C ALA A 16 -13.36 2.31 17.19
N PRO A 17 -12.45 1.34 17.02
CA PRO A 17 -11.51 0.98 18.08
C PRO A 17 -10.73 2.22 18.53
N PRO A 18 -10.42 2.34 19.83
CA PRO A 18 -9.70 3.50 20.35
C PRO A 18 -8.35 3.64 19.65
N VAL A 19 -8.09 4.82 19.08
CA VAL A 19 -6.82 5.14 18.43
C VAL A 19 -5.72 5.16 19.49
N ALA A 20 -4.65 4.40 19.25
CA ALA A 20 -3.50 4.38 20.16
C ALA A 20 -2.91 5.78 20.35
N PRO A 21 -2.41 6.12 21.55
CA PRO A 21 -1.86 7.44 21.83
C PRO A 21 -0.58 7.69 21.01
N LEU A 22 -0.22 8.97 20.82
CA LEU A 22 0.98 9.38 20.06
C LEU A 22 2.26 8.69 20.52
N THR A 23 2.41 8.43 21.82
CA THR A 23 3.60 7.76 22.37
C THR A 23 3.84 6.37 21.79
N ALA A 24 2.78 5.62 21.47
CA ALA A 24 2.91 4.32 20.81
C ALA A 24 3.42 4.47 19.37
N TRP A 25 2.92 5.49 18.65
CA TRP A 25 3.31 5.80 17.28
C TRP A 25 4.72 6.42 17.18
N GLN A 26 5.15 7.16 18.19
CA GLN A 26 6.53 7.67 18.30
C GLN A 26 7.55 6.53 18.39
N GLY A 27 7.21 5.42 19.06
CA GLY A 27 8.01 4.19 19.06
C GLY A 27 8.10 3.52 17.67
N ARG A 28 7.27 3.93 16.72
CA ARG A 28 7.27 3.52 15.31
C ARG A 28 7.86 4.58 14.37
N GLY A 29 8.43 5.67 14.91
CA GLY A 29 9.04 6.74 14.14
C GLY A 29 8.09 7.82 13.62
N ALA A 30 6.81 7.80 14.02
CA ALA A 30 5.85 8.85 13.67
C ALA A 30 5.91 10.02 14.66
N THR A 31 5.72 11.24 14.15
CA THR A 31 5.55 12.47 14.93
C THR A 31 4.08 12.86 15.09
N GLU A 32 3.19 12.24 14.33
CA GLU A 32 1.75 12.44 14.37
C GLU A 32 1.00 11.10 14.53
N VAL A 33 -0.19 11.15 15.10
CA VAL A 33 -1.08 9.97 15.17
C VAL A 33 -1.74 9.80 13.80
N PRO A 34 -1.61 8.63 13.14
CA PRO A 34 -2.34 8.37 11.92
C PRO A 34 -3.86 8.39 12.16
N PRO A 35 -4.66 8.98 11.26
CA PRO A 35 -6.10 9.02 11.44
C PRO A 35 -6.69 7.60 11.38
N PRO A 36 -7.79 7.33 12.11
CA PRO A 36 -8.36 5.98 12.25
C PRO A 36 -8.90 5.41 10.93
N ASP A 37 -9.26 6.26 9.98
CA ASP A 37 -9.77 5.88 8.67
C ASP A 37 -8.73 5.17 7.81
N LEU A 38 -7.42 5.31 8.10
CA LEU A 38 -6.38 4.55 7.38
C LEU A 38 -6.54 3.03 7.53
N GLN A 39 -7.14 2.56 8.61
CA GLN A 39 -7.41 1.13 8.82
C GLN A 39 -8.55 0.61 7.93
N GLN A 40 -9.43 1.51 7.46
CA GLN A 40 -10.56 1.17 6.62
C GLN A 40 -10.09 1.02 5.16
N VAL A 41 -10.42 -0.12 4.57
CA VAL A 41 -10.11 -0.43 3.17
C VAL A 41 -11.36 -0.86 2.46
N SER A 42 -11.54 -0.40 1.22
CA SER A 42 -12.60 -0.89 0.35
C SER A 42 -11.98 -1.79 -0.72
N MET A 43 -12.54 -2.99 -0.86
CA MET A 43 -12.24 -3.93 -1.95
C MET A 43 -13.24 -3.80 -3.11
N GLU A 44 -14.14 -2.80 -3.06
CA GLU A 44 -15.18 -2.62 -4.07
C GLU A 44 -14.57 -2.41 -5.46
N GLY A 45 -15.01 -3.23 -6.42
CA GLY A 45 -14.51 -3.18 -7.80
C GLY A 45 -13.11 -3.77 -8.01
N ILE A 46 -12.47 -4.32 -6.97
CA ILE A 46 -11.15 -4.95 -7.06
C ILE A 46 -11.31 -6.47 -7.16
N GLN A 47 -10.83 -7.06 -8.26
CA GLN A 47 -10.75 -8.52 -8.38
C GLN A 47 -9.49 -9.05 -7.70
N VAL A 48 -9.63 -9.97 -6.75
CA VAL A 48 -8.49 -10.72 -6.19
C VAL A 48 -8.39 -12.07 -6.90
N VAL A 49 -7.21 -12.39 -7.43
CA VAL A 49 -6.92 -13.67 -8.08
C VAL A 49 -5.79 -14.37 -7.34
N ASN A 50 -6.05 -15.58 -6.87
CA ASN A 50 -5.08 -16.40 -6.18
C ASN A 50 -4.40 -17.35 -7.16
N GLN A 51 -3.10 -17.14 -7.43
CA GLN A 51 -2.26 -17.97 -8.30
C GLN A 51 -1.15 -18.68 -7.51
N THR A 52 -1.39 -18.97 -6.24
CA THR A 52 -0.40 -19.65 -5.38
C THR A 52 -0.39 -21.18 -5.52
N GLY A 53 -1.25 -21.74 -6.37
CA GLY A 53 -1.36 -23.20 -6.53
C GLY A 53 -1.89 -23.91 -5.28
N ALA A 54 -2.87 -23.27 -4.60
CA ALA A 54 -3.46 -23.71 -3.33
C ALA A 54 -2.56 -23.62 -2.09
N ALA A 55 -1.37 -23.02 -2.19
CA ALA A 55 -0.53 -22.75 -1.01
C ALA A 55 -1.16 -21.71 -0.06
N VAL A 56 -2.00 -20.83 -0.59
CA VAL A 56 -2.81 -19.86 0.16
C VAL A 56 -4.28 -20.07 -0.21
N SER A 57 -5.19 -19.95 0.76
CA SER A 57 -6.63 -20.02 0.48
C SER A 57 -7.14 -18.73 -0.19
N ASP A 58 -8.26 -18.78 -0.91
CA ASP A 58 -8.83 -17.57 -1.51
C ASP A 58 -9.29 -16.56 -0.45
N ALA A 59 -9.75 -17.05 0.71
CA ALA A 59 -10.11 -16.19 1.83
C ALA A 59 -8.89 -15.43 2.37
N ASP A 60 -7.76 -16.13 2.53
CA ASP A 60 -6.51 -15.50 2.97
C ASP A 60 -5.97 -14.54 1.91
N ALA A 61 -6.02 -14.89 0.62
CA ALA A 61 -5.60 -14.02 -0.46
C ALA A 61 -6.40 -12.70 -0.47
N ASN A 62 -7.72 -12.75 -0.22
CA ASN A 62 -8.56 -11.56 -0.07
C ASN A 62 -8.18 -10.74 1.19
N SER A 63 -7.95 -11.41 2.32
CA SER A 63 -7.50 -10.75 3.55
C SER A 63 -6.15 -10.05 3.36
N TRP A 64 -5.20 -10.70 2.70
CA TRP A 64 -3.88 -10.13 2.41
C TRP A 64 -3.95 -8.97 1.42
N ALA A 65 -4.86 -9.02 0.44
CA ALA A 65 -5.10 -7.91 -0.47
C ALA A 65 -5.63 -6.67 0.29
N ALA A 66 -6.58 -6.86 1.20
CA ALA A 66 -7.07 -5.80 2.09
C ALA A 66 -5.94 -5.25 3.01
N ALA A 67 -5.09 -6.13 3.54
CA ALA A 67 -3.93 -5.76 4.35
C ALA A 67 -2.87 -4.97 3.55
N LEU A 68 -2.68 -5.28 2.26
CA LEU A 68 -1.83 -4.51 1.34
C LEU A 68 -2.39 -3.11 1.12
N LEU A 69 -3.69 -2.97 0.83
CA LEU A 69 -4.32 -1.64 0.70
C LEU A 69 -4.20 -0.81 1.98
N ARG A 70 -4.28 -1.46 3.15
CA ARG A 70 -4.06 -0.80 4.44
C ARG A 70 -2.62 -0.32 4.58
N GLY A 71 -1.64 -1.14 4.21
CA GLY A 71 -0.22 -0.73 4.17
C GLY A 71 -0.01 0.50 3.28
N ILE A 72 -0.61 0.50 2.08
CA ILE A 72 -0.57 1.62 1.13
C ILE A 72 -1.26 2.87 1.73
N ASN A 73 -2.35 2.72 2.50
CA ASN A 73 -2.95 3.85 3.21
C ASN A 73 -1.96 4.52 4.17
N TYR A 74 -1.25 3.74 4.96
CA TYR A 74 -0.25 4.24 5.90
C TYR A 74 0.97 4.84 5.20
N GLU A 75 1.44 4.23 4.10
CA GLU A 75 2.52 4.77 3.27
C GLU A 75 2.16 6.17 2.75
N PHE A 76 1.05 6.31 2.03
CA PHE A 76 0.64 7.61 1.48
C PHE A 76 0.41 8.66 2.56
N TRP A 77 -0.20 8.28 3.69
CA TRP A 77 -0.31 9.18 4.85
C TRP A 77 1.08 9.65 5.30
N ALA A 78 2.03 8.74 5.44
CA ALA A 78 3.37 9.07 5.87
C ALA A 78 4.08 10.02 4.89
N VAL A 79 3.91 9.83 3.58
CA VAL A 79 4.46 10.75 2.57
C VAL A 79 3.83 12.14 2.66
N GLU A 80 2.50 12.21 2.64
CA GLU A 80 1.75 13.48 2.67
C GLU A 80 1.97 14.27 3.96
N ARG A 81 2.26 13.56 5.07
CA ARG A 81 2.55 14.13 6.39
C ARG A 81 4.04 14.21 6.71
N GLN A 82 4.92 13.94 5.74
CA GLN A 82 6.39 14.00 5.88
C GLN A 82 6.95 13.16 7.06
N GLN A 83 6.36 12.00 7.31
CA GLN A 83 6.69 11.06 8.39
C GLN A 83 7.78 10.07 7.94
N ASP A 84 8.96 10.57 7.52
CA ASP A 84 10.03 9.70 7.01
C ASP A 84 10.57 8.72 8.07
N GLY A 85 10.57 9.11 9.35
CA GLY A 85 10.88 8.21 10.46
C GLY A 85 9.92 7.01 10.52
N PHE A 86 8.63 7.22 10.25
CA PHE A 86 7.63 6.17 10.23
C PHE A 86 7.84 5.21 9.06
N LEU A 87 8.10 5.71 7.85
CA LEU A 87 8.43 4.84 6.69
C LEU A 87 9.65 3.95 6.97
N ARG A 88 10.61 4.43 7.76
CA ARG A 88 11.84 3.69 8.08
C ARG A 88 11.69 2.69 9.23
N GLN A 89 10.79 2.93 10.19
CA GLN A 89 10.79 2.23 11.49
C GLN A 89 9.46 1.56 11.85
N SER A 90 8.37 1.84 11.14
CA SER A 90 7.04 1.36 11.48
C SER A 90 6.86 -0.15 11.40
N GLY A 91 7.68 -0.83 10.61
CA GLY A 91 7.46 -2.22 10.23
C GLY A 91 6.58 -2.39 8.97
N LEU A 92 6.17 -1.30 8.31
CA LEU A 92 5.50 -1.36 7.00
C LEU A 92 6.34 -2.05 5.93
N SER A 93 7.66 -2.00 6.06
CA SER A 93 8.59 -2.66 5.14
C SER A 93 9.73 -3.33 5.90
N SER A 94 10.16 -4.48 5.38
CA SER A 94 11.40 -5.16 5.80
C SER A 94 12.64 -4.69 5.02
N ALA A 95 12.45 -3.89 3.97
CA ALA A 95 13.51 -3.25 3.19
C ALA A 95 13.18 -1.76 2.93
N PRO A 96 12.93 -0.94 3.97
CA PRO A 96 12.33 0.38 3.82
C PRO A 96 13.17 1.35 2.99
N ALA A 97 14.50 1.21 3.02
CA ALA A 97 15.41 2.07 2.26
C ALA A 97 15.28 1.91 0.74
N VAL A 98 14.82 0.74 0.28
CA VAL A 98 14.63 0.45 -1.15
C VAL A 98 13.19 0.67 -1.55
N VAL A 99 12.25 0.09 -0.79
CA VAL A 99 10.81 0.18 -1.08
C VAL A 99 10.35 1.63 -1.08
N PHE A 100 10.68 2.40 -0.04
CA PHE A 100 10.23 3.78 0.11
C PHE A 100 11.25 4.81 -0.41
N SER A 101 12.23 4.40 -1.22
CA SER A 101 13.23 5.34 -1.74
C SER A 101 12.61 6.53 -2.51
N PRO A 102 11.62 6.33 -3.41
CA PRO A 102 10.93 7.44 -4.08
C PRO A 102 10.20 8.35 -3.09
N ASP A 103 9.52 7.76 -2.10
CA ASP A 103 8.74 8.47 -1.09
C ASP A 103 9.61 9.34 -0.19
N LEU A 104 10.71 8.77 0.30
CA LEU A 104 11.69 9.46 1.13
C LEU A 104 12.35 10.62 0.35
N THR A 105 12.53 10.45 -0.97
CA THR A 105 13.00 11.52 -1.86
C THR A 105 11.95 12.62 -1.99
N ASP A 106 10.69 12.28 -2.22
CA ASP A 106 9.60 13.25 -2.34
C ASP A 106 9.38 14.02 -1.01
N ILE A 107 9.54 13.37 0.14
CA ILE A 107 9.54 14.03 1.45
C ILE A 107 10.70 15.03 1.58
N ASP A 108 11.93 14.63 1.25
CA ASP A 108 13.11 15.50 1.34
C ASP A 108 12.99 16.74 0.43
N VAL A 109 12.57 16.53 -0.83
CA VAL A 109 12.31 17.61 -1.79
C VAL A 109 11.24 18.55 -1.26
N SER A 110 10.12 18.02 -0.79
CA SER A 110 9.00 18.81 -0.28
C SER A 110 9.39 19.64 0.95
N ARG A 111 10.16 19.03 1.86
CA ARG A 111 10.66 19.71 3.07
C ARG A 111 11.60 20.86 2.72
N LYS A 112 12.57 20.63 1.82
CA LYS A 112 13.50 21.68 1.36
C LYS A 112 12.78 22.82 0.65
N ALA A 113 11.76 22.51 -0.15
CA ALA A 113 10.95 23.49 -0.86
C ALA A 113 9.87 24.15 0.02
N LYS A 114 9.68 23.69 1.26
CA LYS A 114 8.57 24.09 2.14
C LYS A 114 7.20 23.93 1.48
N THR A 115 7.02 22.82 0.77
CA THR A 115 5.77 22.45 0.09
C THR A 115 5.08 21.30 0.80
N HIS A 116 3.77 21.22 0.62
CA HIS A 116 2.95 20.07 0.99
C HIS A 116 2.50 19.32 -0.26
N VAL A 117 2.48 18.00 -0.19
CA VAL A 117 2.02 17.15 -1.29
C VAL A 117 0.76 16.41 -0.89
N LYS A 118 -0.13 16.21 -1.86
CA LYS A 118 -1.29 15.34 -1.75
C LYS A 118 -1.41 14.53 -3.02
N TYR A 119 -1.67 13.24 -2.89
CA TYR A 119 -1.78 12.34 -4.04
C TYR A 119 -3.23 11.97 -4.31
N THR A 120 -3.56 11.87 -5.59
CA THR A 120 -4.64 11.00 -6.06
C THR A 120 -4.00 9.71 -6.51
N ARG A 121 -4.47 8.59 -5.97
CA ARG A 121 -3.90 7.27 -6.21
C ARG A 121 -4.39 6.67 -7.52
N LYS A 122 -3.60 5.74 -8.06
CA LYS A 122 -4.00 4.86 -9.16
C LYS A 122 -5.24 4.06 -8.74
N VAL A 123 -6.10 3.70 -9.68
CA VAL A 123 -7.23 2.79 -9.46
C VAL A 123 -6.74 1.37 -9.66
N ILE A 124 -6.73 0.56 -8.60
CA ILE A 124 -6.42 -0.86 -8.68
C ILE A 124 -7.69 -1.59 -9.14
N ARG A 125 -7.60 -2.35 -10.23
CA ARG A 125 -8.72 -3.12 -10.80
C ARG A 125 -8.62 -4.59 -10.43
N ARG A 126 -7.40 -5.11 -10.36
CA ARG A 126 -7.12 -6.51 -10.08
C ARG A 126 -5.82 -6.66 -9.29
N MET A 127 -5.82 -7.58 -8.33
CA MET A 127 -4.67 -7.95 -7.52
C MET A 127 -4.45 -9.45 -7.66
N VAL A 128 -3.27 -9.85 -8.14
CA VAL A 128 -2.95 -11.27 -8.39
C VAL A 128 -1.88 -11.71 -7.41
N LEU A 129 -2.24 -12.57 -6.46
CA LEU A 129 -1.31 -13.15 -5.50
C LEU A 129 -0.55 -14.30 -6.16
N ARG A 130 0.78 -14.25 -6.15
CA ARG A 130 1.67 -15.27 -6.73
C ARG A 130 2.68 -15.75 -5.70
N SER A 131 3.05 -17.02 -5.81
CA SER A 131 4.24 -17.55 -5.15
C SER A 131 5.49 -17.02 -5.86
N VAL A 132 6.44 -16.50 -5.09
CA VAL A 132 7.73 -16.03 -5.58
C VAL A 132 8.70 -17.22 -5.54
N PRO A 133 9.25 -17.66 -6.68
CA PRO A 133 10.20 -18.76 -6.71
C PRO A 133 11.44 -18.48 -5.84
N ALA A 134 11.89 -19.46 -5.07
CA ALA A 134 13.12 -19.36 -4.29
C ALA A 134 14.36 -19.09 -5.17
N SER A 135 14.34 -19.53 -6.43
CA SER A 135 15.39 -19.22 -7.42
C SER A 135 15.55 -17.72 -7.69
N MET A 136 14.56 -16.89 -7.37
CA MET A 136 14.61 -15.43 -7.53
C MET A 136 15.21 -14.71 -6.32
N GLN A 137 15.58 -15.41 -5.25
CA GLN A 137 16.13 -14.79 -4.03
C GLN A 137 17.36 -13.92 -4.34
N ALA A 138 18.28 -14.42 -5.18
CA ALA A 138 19.47 -13.67 -5.58
C ALA A 138 19.12 -12.38 -6.35
N THR A 139 18.09 -12.40 -7.21
CA THR A 139 17.60 -11.22 -7.92
C THR A 139 17.14 -10.15 -6.94
N PHE A 140 16.32 -10.51 -5.96
CA PHE A 140 15.82 -9.57 -4.94
C PHE A 140 16.98 -8.98 -4.12
N THR A 141 17.87 -9.83 -3.61
CA THR A 141 19.02 -9.39 -2.81
C THR A 141 19.97 -8.49 -3.60
N SER A 142 20.21 -8.76 -4.89
CA SER A 142 21.06 -7.91 -5.74
C SER A 142 20.50 -6.49 -5.93
N GLN A 143 19.18 -6.33 -5.81
CA GLN A 143 18.47 -5.06 -5.88
C GLN A 143 18.21 -4.47 -4.49
N LEU A 144 18.83 -5.04 -3.44
CA LEU A 144 18.66 -4.66 -2.03
C LEU A 144 17.21 -4.81 -1.51
N ALA A 145 16.33 -5.46 -2.28
CA ALA A 145 14.98 -5.78 -1.88
C ALA A 145 14.97 -7.06 -1.03
N ALA A 146 13.97 -7.18 -0.15
CA ALA A 146 13.78 -8.39 0.63
C ALA A 146 12.95 -9.40 -0.16
N TRP A 147 13.55 -10.56 -0.44
CA TRP A 147 12.82 -11.70 -0.97
C TRP A 147 11.77 -12.17 0.05
N LYS A 148 10.54 -12.35 -0.42
CA LYS A 148 9.41 -12.88 0.34
C LYS A 148 8.73 -13.95 -0.51
N PRO A 149 8.10 -14.96 0.12
CA PRO A 149 7.55 -16.11 -0.61
C PRO A 149 6.33 -15.76 -1.47
N TYR A 150 5.73 -14.58 -1.29
CA TYR A 150 4.55 -14.14 -2.02
C TYR A 150 4.69 -12.70 -2.52
N ALA A 151 4.01 -12.42 -3.62
CA ALA A 151 3.91 -11.08 -4.18
C ALA A 151 2.53 -10.85 -4.80
N PHE A 152 2.03 -9.62 -4.73
CA PHE A 152 0.90 -9.16 -5.49
C PHE A 152 1.37 -8.46 -6.76
N TYR A 153 0.92 -8.95 -7.91
CA TYR A 153 0.88 -8.15 -9.12
C TYR A 153 -0.36 -7.26 -9.09
N LEU A 154 -0.17 -5.95 -9.21
CA LEU A 154 -1.23 -4.95 -9.18
C LEU A 154 -1.52 -4.49 -10.60
N ASP A 155 -2.72 -4.80 -11.10
CA ASP A 155 -3.27 -4.19 -12.30
C ASP A 155 -3.94 -2.87 -11.90
N ALA A 156 -3.16 -1.79 -11.93
CA ALA A 156 -3.66 -0.44 -11.69
C ALA A 156 -3.69 0.39 -12.98
N VAL A 157 -4.54 1.41 -12.98
CA VAL A 157 -4.71 2.36 -14.08
C VAL A 157 -4.80 3.77 -13.51
N GLY A 158 -4.29 4.75 -14.26
CA GLY A 158 -4.50 6.15 -13.93
C GLY A 158 -5.98 6.58 -14.05
N PRO A 159 -6.33 7.76 -13.52
CA PRO A 159 -5.40 8.83 -13.21
C PRO A 159 -4.73 8.66 -11.84
N ALA A 160 -3.47 9.10 -11.75
CA ALA A 160 -2.80 9.40 -10.50
C ALA A 160 -2.17 10.79 -10.60
N THR A 161 -2.31 11.60 -9.57
CA THR A 161 -1.82 12.99 -9.56
C THR A 161 -1.11 13.32 -8.26
N LYS A 162 -0.22 14.31 -8.32
CA LYS A 162 0.44 14.92 -7.17
C LYS A 162 0.10 16.41 -7.16
N VAL A 163 -0.63 16.85 -6.15
CA VAL A 163 -0.93 18.26 -5.91
C VAL A 163 0.12 18.81 -4.94
N VAL A 164 0.90 19.78 -5.40
CA VAL A 164 1.92 20.47 -4.60
C VAL A 164 1.36 21.81 -4.18
N THR A 165 1.30 22.07 -2.87
CA THR A 165 0.94 23.37 -2.28
C THR A 165 2.19 24.04 -1.75
N ASP A 166 2.51 25.24 -2.22
CA ASP A 166 3.67 26.00 -1.76
C ASP A 166 3.38 26.82 -0.50
N ALA A 167 4.42 27.51 0.01
CA ALA A 167 4.33 28.34 1.20
C ALA A 167 3.37 29.55 1.07
N THR A 168 2.98 29.93 -0.15
CA THR A 168 1.98 30.99 -0.41
C THR A 168 0.55 30.43 -0.50
N GLY A 169 0.41 29.10 -0.44
CA GLY A 169 -0.87 28.40 -0.61
C GLY A 169 -1.21 28.13 -2.08
N ARG A 170 -0.34 28.48 -3.04
CA ARG A 170 -0.58 28.19 -4.45
C ARG A 170 -0.44 26.70 -4.70
N GLN A 171 -1.42 26.15 -5.42
CA GLN A 171 -1.45 24.74 -5.79
C GLN A 171 -1.02 24.53 -7.24
N THR A 172 -0.18 23.52 -7.46
CA THR A 172 0.18 23.01 -8.79
C THR A 172 -0.12 21.53 -8.84
N THR A 173 -0.90 21.10 -9.84
CA THR A 173 -1.22 19.68 -10.04
C THR A 173 -0.29 19.09 -11.09
N GLN A 174 0.37 18.00 -10.74
CA GLN A 174 1.22 17.21 -11.62
C GLN A 174 0.50 15.89 -11.94
N THR A 175 0.48 15.51 -13.21
CA THR A 175 0.04 14.18 -13.60
C THR A 175 1.18 13.20 -13.34
N VAL A 176 0.92 12.19 -12.50
CA VAL A 176 1.86 11.09 -12.24
C VAL A 176 1.59 9.95 -13.21
N VAL A 177 0.32 9.59 -13.40
CA VAL A 177 -0.14 8.63 -14.40
C VAL A 177 -1.39 9.21 -15.06
N ALA A 178 -1.41 9.29 -16.39
CA ALA A 178 -2.56 9.82 -17.12
C ALA A 178 -3.78 8.88 -17.02
N ALA A 179 -4.99 9.44 -17.15
CA ALA A 179 -6.23 8.67 -17.12
C ALA A 179 -6.21 7.54 -18.16
N GLY A 180 -6.62 6.33 -17.76
CA GLY A 180 -6.65 5.16 -18.64
C GLY A 180 -5.27 4.56 -18.96
N THR A 181 -4.17 5.17 -18.50
CA THR A 181 -2.82 4.64 -18.70
C THR A 181 -2.54 3.54 -17.68
N PRO A 182 -2.12 2.33 -18.12
CA PRO A 182 -1.76 1.27 -17.20
C PRO A 182 -0.56 1.64 -16.32
N ALA A 183 -0.55 1.15 -15.08
CA ALA A 183 0.52 1.34 -14.11
C ALA A 183 0.67 0.06 -13.27
N PHE A 184 1.34 -0.95 -13.83
CA PHE A 184 1.46 -2.25 -13.20
C PHE A 184 2.60 -2.27 -12.20
N GLU A 185 2.34 -2.77 -10.99
CA GLU A 185 3.34 -2.88 -9.93
C GLU A 185 3.44 -4.34 -9.45
N LEU A 186 4.59 -4.72 -8.91
CA LEU A 186 4.80 -5.97 -8.20
C LEU A 186 5.22 -5.66 -6.76
N VAL A 187 4.34 -5.97 -5.81
CA VAL A 187 4.61 -5.80 -4.39
C VAL A 187 4.86 -7.16 -3.76
N GLY A 188 6.13 -7.48 -3.54
CA GLY A 188 6.55 -8.63 -2.74
C GLY A 188 6.42 -8.33 -1.25
N GLY A 189 5.98 -9.30 -0.46
CA GLY A 189 5.72 -9.07 0.96
C GLY A 189 5.20 -10.30 1.69
N GLU A 190 4.82 -10.10 2.95
CA GLU A 190 4.19 -11.12 3.77
C GLU A 190 3.18 -10.49 4.73
N ILE A 191 2.21 -11.28 5.20
CA ILE A 191 1.26 -10.83 6.20
C ILE A 191 1.96 -10.71 7.56
N VAL A 192 1.75 -9.59 8.25
CA VAL A 192 2.25 -9.32 9.60
C VAL A 192 1.11 -8.76 10.44
N HIS A 193 0.97 -9.26 11.65
CA HIS A 193 0.05 -8.70 12.64
C HIS A 193 0.76 -7.62 13.45
N ASP A 194 0.31 -6.37 13.32
CA ASP A 194 0.83 -5.24 14.10
C ASP A 194 -0.23 -4.71 15.09
N PRO A 195 0.11 -4.47 16.37
CA PRO A 195 -0.85 -4.02 17.37
C PRO A 195 -1.41 -2.61 17.15
N LEU A 196 -0.77 -1.77 16.32
CA LEU A 196 -1.20 -0.40 16.03
C LEU A 196 -1.88 -0.30 14.65
N MET A 197 -1.38 -1.04 13.66
CA MET A 197 -1.86 -1.01 12.27
C MET A 197 -2.83 -2.15 11.92
N GLY A 198 -3.00 -3.13 12.82
CA GLY A 198 -3.69 -4.39 12.53
C GLY A 198 -2.88 -5.26 11.58
N ASP A 199 -3.57 -6.16 10.86
CA ASP A 199 -2.91 -6.96 9.82
C ASP A 199 -2.48 -6.09 8.63
N ILE A 200 -1.20 -6.11 8.31
CA ILE A 200 -0.60 -5.42 7.16
C ILE A 200 0.15 -6.42 6.29
N PHE A 201 0.18 -6.19 4.98
CA PHE A 201 1.09 -6.89 4.10
C PHE A 201 2.41 -6.12 4.09
N ALA A 202 3.38 -6.52 4.91
CA ALA A 202 4.65 -5.81 5.06
C ALA A 202 5.48 -5.95 3.78
N PHE A 203 5.90 -4.81 3.22
CA PHE A 203 6.57 -4.77 1.93
C PHE A 203 7.99 -5.33 2.06
N GLY A 204 8.34 -6.28 1.21
CA GLY A 204 9.72 -6.69 0.96
C GLY A 204 10.32 -5.98 -0.25
N SER A 205 9.47 -5.58 -1.19
CA SER A 205 9.86 -5.03 -2.48
C SER A 205 8.68 -4.35 -3.16
N ASP A 206 8.94 -3.32 -3.95
CA ASP A 206 7.96 -2.73 -4.86
C ASP A 206 8.65 -2.40 -6.20
N TRP A 207 8.02 -2.76 -7.31
CA TRP A 207 8.58 -2.57 -8.64
C TRP A 207 7.53 -2.22 -9.68
N ASN A 208 7.89 -1.21 -10.48
CA ASN A 208 7.17 -0.92 -11.71
C ASN A 208 7.38 -2.04 -12.74
N CYS A 209 6.33 -2.82 -12.97
CA CYS A 209 6.28 -3.90 -13.95
C CYS A 209 6.15 -3.42 -15.39
N LEU A 210 6.14 -2.10 -15.66
CA LEU A 210 6.27 -1.53 -17.01
C LEU A 210 7.72 -1.20 -17.36
N ASP A 211 8.60 -1.09 -16.37
CA ASP A 211 10.02 -0.84 -16.60
C ASP A 211 10.69 -2.05 -17.27
N SER A 212 11.43 -1.81 -18.34
CA SER A 212 12.03 -2.89 -19.14
C SER A 212 13.12 -3.66 -18.39
N ALA A 213 13.87 -3.01 -17.51
CA ALA A 213 14.91 -3.67 -16.72
C ALA A 213 14.27 -4.57 -15.66
N ASN A 214 13.21 -4.10 -14.99
CA ASN A 214 12.45 -4.92 -14.06
C ASN A 214 11.81 -6.13 -14.77
N ARG A 215 11.18 -5.91 -15.92
CA ARG A 215 10.54 -6.99 -16.70
C ARG A 215 11.51 -8.11 -17.08
N LEU A 216 12.74 -7.79 -17.45
CA LEU A 216 13.74 -8.79 -17.84
C LEU A 216 13.99 -9.82 -16.72
N HIS A 217 14.00 -9.36 -15.47
CA HIS A 217 14.33 -10.18 -14.31
C HIS A 217 13.11 -10.69 -13.54
N LEU A 218 11.95 -10.05 -13.71
CA LEU A 218 10.72 -10.32 -12.97
C LEU A 218 9.57 -10.84 -13.86
N ALA A 219 9.82 -11.18 -15.13
CA ALA A 219 8.79 -11.60 -16.08
C ALA A 219 7.76 -12.60 -15.52
N PRO A 220 8.14 -13.69 -14.78
CA PRO A 220 7.16 -14.62 -14.23
C PRO A 220 6.14 -13.98 -13.26
N LEU A 221 6.53 -12.87 -12.62
CA LEU A 221 5.73 -12.15 -11.64
C LEU A 221 5.08 -10.88 -12.23
N CYS A 222 5.68 -10.26 -13.25
CA CYS A 222 5.20 -9.03 -13.87
C CYS A 222 4.31 -9.22 -15.12
N ASN A 223 4.17 -10.44 -15.62
CA ASN A 223 3.26 -10.74 -16.73
C ASN A 223 1.80 -10.80 -16.24
N GLN A 224 0.84 -10.37 -17.06
CA GLN A 224 -0.60 -10.32 -16.73
C GLN A 224 -1.29 -11.67 -16.63
#